data_AF-A0A9W4UXD0-F1
#
_entry.id   AF-A0A9W4UXD0-F1
#
_cell.length_a   1.000
_cell.length_b   1.000
_cell.length_c   1.000
_cell.angle_alpha   90.00
_cell.angle_beta   90.00
_cell.angle_gamma   90.00
#
_symmetry.space_group_name_H-M   'P 1'
#
loop_
_entity.id
_entity.type
_entity.pdbx_description
1 polymer ?
#
loop_
_entity_poly.entity_id
_entity_poly.type
_entity_poly.pdbx_seq_one_letter_code
_entity_poly.pdbx_strand_id
1 'polypeptide(L)'
;MAEDPKPGAGPLSEIGMYVVVLMGQNKEPIGKTRLHKTFFLLSRDVPGFESRFDYEPDIYGPYSRVLELTLKTLQDEGVIEADAGSGSYRYMRLTKYGNGLFDQFADKIDGNVAGLLSEYNELFDGMTHDELLAYIDSMYPEMAVNSEKYKNQIRPRLPEHVIKLVQKEKITSQRGAELLEIPYSEMRKMLRVAV
;
A
#
# COMPACT_ATOMS: atom_id res chain seq x y z
N MET A 1 8.90 -23.41 29.77
CA MET A 1 9.69 -22.53 28.89
C MET A 1 9.28 -22.87 27.48
N ALA A 2 8.61 -21.96 26.78
CA ALA A 2 8.32 -22.15 25.36
C ALA A 2 9.66 -22.06 24.62
N GLU A 3 9.97 -23.06 23.80
CA GLU A 3 11.12 -23.01 22.89
C GLU A 3 10.88 -21.87 21.90
N ASP A 4 11.86 -20.97 21.78
CA ASP A 4 11.90 -20.01 20.68
C ASP A 4 11.89 -20.80 19.36
N PRO A 5 11.02 -20.44 18.38
CA PRO A 5 11.04 -21.09 17.09
C PRO A 5 12.41 -20.90 16.44
N LYS A 6 13.08 -22.01 16.11
CA LYS A 6 14.35 -22.02 15.38
C LYS A 6 14.12 -21.38 14.00
N PRO A 7 14.98 -20.45 13.54
CA PRO A 7 14.89 -19.90 12.20
C PRO A 7 15.26 -21.00 11.20
N GLY A 8 14.24 -21.58 10.58
CA GLY A 8 14.38 -22.25 9.30
C GLY A 8 13.99 -21.27 8.22
N ALA A 9 14.95 -20.64 7.55
CA ALA A 9 14.67 -19.88 6.34
C ALA A 9 15.88 -19.99 5.41
N GLY A 10 15.63 -20.45 4.18
CA GLY A 10 16.55 -20.17 3.09
C GLY A 10 16.65 -18.66 2.83
N PRO A 11 17.36 -18.21 1.78
CA PRO A 11 17.35 -16.81 1.42
C PRO A 11 15.91 -16.33 1.17
N LEU A 12 15.51 -15.24 1.82
CA LEU A 12 14.22 -14.59 1.59
C LEU A 12 14.06 -14.25 0.11
N SER A 13 12.84 -14.38 -0.41
CA SER A 13 12.54 -13.95 -1.77
C SER A 13 12.78 -12.45 -1.92
N GLU A 14 13.09 -12.00 -3.14
CA GLU A 14 13.30 -10.58 -3.42
C GLU A 14 12.07 -9.73 -3.03
N ILE A 15 10.86 -10.22 -3.30
CA ILE A 15 9.61 -9.57 -2.86
C ILE A 15 9.53 -9.51 -1.33
N GLY A 16 9.95 -10.57 -0.64
CA GLY A 16 10.03 -10.59 0.83
C GLY A 16 10.98 -9.53 1.37
N MET A 17 12.13 -9.33 0.72
CA MET A 17 13.06 -8.25 1.08
C MET A 17 12.41 -6.87 0.92
N TYR A 18 11.69 -6.64 -0.20
CA TYR A 18 10.98 -5.37 -0.40
C TYR A 18 9.87 -5.13 0.64
N VAL A 19 9.13 -6.18 1.02
CA VAL A 19 8.13 -6.07 2.10
C VAL A 19 8.80 -5.67 3.41
N VAL A 20 9.91 -6.31 3.76
CA VAL A 20 10.66 -5.98 4.98
C VAL A 20 11.19 -4.54 4.94
N VAL A 21 11.73 -4.09 3.80
CA VAL A 21 12.20 -2.70 3.64
C VAL A 21 11.06 -1.70 3.78
N LEU A 22 9.94 -1.94 3.09
CA LEU A 22 8.76 -1.08 3.19
C LEU A 22 8.25 -1.00 4.64
N MET A 23 8.16 -2.13 5.33
CA MET A 23 7.65 -2.19 6.71
C MET A 23 8.61 -1.57 7.71
N GLY A 24 9.93 -1.74 7.54
CA GLY A 24 10.94 -1.15 8.43
C GLY A 24 11.06 0.38 8.31
N GLN A 25 10.65 0.95 7.17
CA GLN A 25 10.49 2.39 7.01
C GLN A 25 9.28 2.96 7.78
N ASN A 26 8.32 2.13 8.18
CA ASN A 26 7.12 2.57 8.90
C ASN A 26 7.27 2.38 10.41
N LYS A 27 6.89 3.41 11.15
CA LYS A 27 6.82 3.35 12.62
C LYS A 27 5.55 2.68 13.11
N GLU A 28 4.47 2.77 12.34
CA GLU A 28 3.15 2.25 12.68
C GLU A 28 2.85 0.96 11.89
N PRO A 29 2.01 0.08 12.44
CA PRO A 29 1.55 -1.11 11.73
C PRO A 29 0.90 -0.78 10.39
N ILE A 30 1.26 -1.54 9.35
CA ILE A 30 0.74 -1.35 8.00
C ILE A 30 -0.44 -2.28 7.78
N GLY A 31 -1.55 -1.73 7.29
CA GLY A 31 -2.70 -2.53 6.89
C GLY A 31 -2.49 -3.26 5.57
N LYS A 32 -3.05 -4.46 5.45
CA LYS A 32 -2.94 -5.30 4.25
C LYS A 32 -3.31 -4.57 2.96
N THR A 33 -4.40 -3.79 2.95
CA THR A 33 -4.77 -3.01 1.75
C THR A 33 -3.67 -2.04 1.34
N ARG A 34 -3.04 -1.34 2.30
CA ARG A 34 -1.94 -0.39 2.01
C ARG A 34 -0.75 -1.11 1.39
N LEU A 35 -0.36 -2.28 1.90
CA LEU A 35 0.69 -3.11 1.29
C LEU A 35 0.36 -3.45 -0.16
N HIS A 36 -0.84 -3.97 -0.43
CA HIS A 36 -1.25 -4.31 -1.81
C HIS A 36 -1.20 -3.10 -2.74
N LYS A 37 -1.59 -1.91 -2.26
CA LYS A 37 -1.60 -0.70 -3.09
C LYS A 37 -0.21 -0.16 -3.34
N THR A 38 0.68 -0.23 -2.35
CA THR A 38 2.09 0.16 -2.51
C THR A 38 2.79 -0.71 -3.54
N PHE A 39 2.69 -2.04 -3.40
CA PHE A 39 3.31 -2.95 -4.35
C PHE A 39 2.66 -2.92 -5.73
N PHE A 40 1.38 -2.55 -5.81
CA PHE A 40 0.73 -2.34 -7.09
C PHE A 40 1.32 -1.14 -7.82
N LEU A 41 1.45 0.02 -7.17
CA LEU A 41 2.11 1.18 -7.78
C LEU A 41 3.56 0.88 -8.15
N LEU A 42 4.31 0.21 -7.26
CA LEU A 42 5.67 -0.23 -7.57
C LEU A 42 5.74 -1.11 -8.82
N SER A 43 4.76 -2.01 -9.00
CA SER A 43 4.70 -2.87 -10.19
C SER A 43 4.39 -2.12 -11.48
N ARG A 44 3.78 -0.92 -11.40
CA ARG A 44 3.51 -0.03 -12.52
C ARG A 44 4.70 0.85 -12.87
N ASP A 45 5.45 1.29 -11.86
CA ASP A 45 6.54 2.26 -12.05
C ASP A 45 7.91 1.59 -12.27
N VAL A 46 8.07 0.32 -11.89
CA VAL A 46 9.31 -0.45 -12.09
C VAL A 46 9.18 -1.43 -13.27
N PRO A 47 9.93 -1.25 -14.37
CA PRO A 47 9.89 -2.16 -15.51
C PRO A 47 10.15 -3.62 -15.13
N GLY A 48 9.29 -4.52 -15.61
CA GLY A 48 9.42 -5.96 -15.37
C GLY A 48 8.90 -6.43 -14.00
N PHE A 49 8.34 -5.55 -13.16
CA PHE A 49 7.72 -5.96 -11.90
C PHE A 49 6.27 -6.43 -12.08
N GLU A 50 5.54 -5.93 -13.07
CA GLU A 50 4.15 -6.33 -13.34
C GLU A 50 3.97 -7.86 -13.37
N SER A 51 4.80 -8.57 -14.14
CA SER A 51 4.73 -10.03 -14.27
C SER A 51 5.16 -10.80 -13.01
N ARG A 52 5.78 -10.13 -12.03
CA ARG A 52 6.22 -10.75 -10.77
C ARG A 52 5.11 -10.80 -9.73
N PHE A 53 4.19 -9.86 -9.77
CA PHE A 53 3.11 -9.76 -8.80
C PHE A 53 1.78 -10.33 -9.29
N ASP A 54 1.56 -10.39 -10.61
CA ASP A 54 0.35 -10.97 -11.22
C ASP A 54 -0.94 -10.39 -10.61
N TYR A 55 -1.09 -9.06 -10.72
CA TYR A 55 -2.19 -8.32 -10.12
C TYR A 55 -3.50 -8.53 -10.88
N GLU A 56 -4.57 -8.79 -10.11
CA GLU A 56 -5.94 -8.94 -10.62
C GLU A 56 -6.93 -8.04 -9.86
N PRO A 57 -8.11 -7.72 -10.46
CA PRO A 57 -9.15 -6.97 -9.78
C PRO A 57 -9.84 -7.77 -8.66
N ASP A 58 -9.93 -7.20 -7.46
CA ASP A 58 -10.57 -7.82 -6.29
C ASP A 58 -11.55 -6.84 -5.59
N ILE A 59 -12.18 -7.27 -4.49
CA ILE A 59 -13.19 -6.55 -3.73
C ILE A 59 -12.72 -5.21 -3.15
N TYR A 60 -11.40 -4.99 -3.08
CA TYR A 60 -10.79 -3.73 -2.65
C TYR A 60 -9.82 -3.16 -3.69
N GLY A 61 -10.03 -3.45 -4.98
CA GLY A 61 -9.16 -2.98 -6.07
C GLY A 61 -8.05 -3.98 -6.41
N PRO A 62 -6.86 -3.53 -6.86
CA PRO A 62 -5.76 -4.44 -7.22
C PRO A 62 -5.35 -5.39 -6.08
N TYR A 63 -5.22 -6.67 -6.39
CA TYR A 63 -4.80 -7.74 -5.47
C TYR A 63 -3.73 -8.64 -6.11
N SER A 64 -2.73 -9.04 -5.33
CA SER A 64 -1.69 -9.98 -5.74
C SER A 64 -1.65 -11.21 -4.84
N ARG A 65 -1.91 -12.40 -5.41
CA ARG A 65 -1.75 -13.67 -4.69
C ARG A 65 -0.29 -13.94 -4.32
N VAL A 66 0.66 -13.50 -5.14
CA VAL A 66 2.10 -13.62 -4.87
C VAL A 66 2.49 -12.85 -3.60
N LEU A 67 1.99 -11.61 -3.47
CA LEU A 67 2.21 -10.80 -2.27
C LEU A 67 1.59 -11.46 -1.04
N GLU A 68 0.38 -12.02 -1.15
CA GLU A 68 -0.26 -12.73 -0.03
C GLU A 68 0.50 -13.94 0.46
N LEU A 69 0.99 -14.77 -0.46
CA LEU A 69 1.82 -15.91 -0.12
C LEU A 69 3.12 -15.45 0.53
N THR A 70 3.71 -14.36 0.05
CA THR A 70 4.91 -13.76 0.63
C THR A 70 4.66 -13.29 2.07
N LEU A 71 3.56 -12.56 2.31
CA LEU A 71 3.18 -12.11 3.66
C LEU A 71 2.94 -13.29 4.60
N LYS A 72 2.29 -14.35 4.12
CA LYS A 72 2.09 -15.56 4.90
C LYS A 72 3.43 -16.21 5.28
N THR A 73 4.34 -16.38 4.33
CA THR A 73 5.67 -16.95 4.59
C THR A 73 6.44 -16.11 5.61
N LEU A 74 6.47 -14.78 5.45
CA LEU A 74 7.12 -13.88 6.40
C LEU A 74 6.54 -14.00 7.81
N GLN A 75 5.23 -14.21 7.93
CA GLN A 75 4.58 -14.41 9.22
C GLN A 75 4.93 -15.78 9.83
N ASP A 76 4.84 -16.85 9.03
CA ASP A 76 5.16 -18.21 9.45
C ASP A 76 6.63 -18.32 9.92
N GLU A 77 7.53 -17.55 9.30
CA GLU A 77 8.96 -17.45 9.66
C GLU A 77 9.24 -16.49 10.82
N GLY A 78 8.21 -15.83 11.38
CA GLY A 78 8.34 -14.90 12.50
C GLY A 78 9.02 -13.58 12.14
N VAL A 79 9.11 -13.22 10.86
CA VAL A 79 9.64 -11.93 10.37
C VAL A 79 8.63 -10.81 10.65
N ILE A 80 7.35 -11.08 10.44
CA ILE A 80 6.25 -10.16 10.73
C ILE A 80 5.29 -10.76 11.74
N GLU A 81 4.63 -9.88 12.49
CA GLU A 81 3.51 -10.22 13.35
C GLU A 81 2.28 -9.38 12.97
N ALA A 82 1.10 -9.94 13.24
CA ALA A 82 -0.17 -9.25 13.04
C ALA A 82 -0.79 -8.94 14.40
N ASP A 83 -1.40 -7.76 14.54
CA ASP A 83 -2.00 -7.35 15.80
C ASP A 83 -3.15 -8.30 16.21
N ALA A 84 -3.00 -8.93 17.38
CA ALA A 84 -4.00 -9.82 17.95
C ALA A 84 -5.27 -9.03 18.33
N GLY A 85 -6.43 -9.48 17.86
CA GLY A 85 -7.73 -8.87 18.15
C GLY A 85 -8.45 -8.26 16.94
N SER A 86 -7.78 -8.17 15.79
CA SER A 86 -8.42 -7.87 14.51
C SER A 86 -8.50 -9.15 13.68
N GLY A 87 -9.70 -9.63 13.37
CA GLY A 87 -9.87 -10.78 12.49
C GLY A 87 -9.06 -10.60 11.20
N SER A 88 -8.27 -11.62 10.85
CA SER A 88 -7.42 -11.74 9.65
C SER A 88 -6.61 -10.49 9.28
N TYR A 89 -5.31 -10.48 9.62
CA TYR A 89 -4.27 -9.64 8.97
C TYR A 89 -4.57 -8.15 8.82
N ARG A 90 -5.30 -7.53 9.76
CA ARG A 90 -5.76 -6.17 9.53
C ARG A 90 -4.61 -5.16 9.57
N TYR A 91 -3.66 -5.37 10.49
CA TYR A 91 -2.45 -4.57 10.66
C TYR A 91 -1.26 -5.46 11.00
N MET A 92 -0.13 -5.21 10.36
CA MET A 92 1.10 -6.00 10.49
C MET A 92 2.30 -5.09 10.80
N ARG A 93 3.26 -5.61 11.57
CA ARG A 93 4.51 -4.94 11.90
C ARG A 93 5.69 -5.92 11.82
N LEU A 94 6.90 -5.42 11.67
CA LEU A 94 8.11 -6.25 11.80
C LEU A 94 8.25 -6.70 13.26
N THR A 95 8.62 -7.96 13.47
CA THR A 95 9.07 -8.43 14.78
C THR A 95 10.47 -7.89 15.09
N LYS A 96 11.02 -8.19 16.27
CA LYS A 96 12.44 -7.92 16.55
C LYS A 96 13.37 -8.61 15.53
N TYR A 97 13.04 -9.83 15.12
CA TYR A 97 13.78 -10.55 14.08
C TYR A 97 13.66 -9.85 12.72
N GLY A 98 12.45 -9.44 12.33
CA GLY A 98 12.24 -8.70 11.09
C GLY A 98 12.95 -7.35 11.04
N ASN A 99 13.02 -6.62 12.15
CA ASN A 99 13.80 -5.38 12.21
C ASN A 99 15.30 -5.63 12.00
N GLY A 100 15.84 -6.73 12.52
CA GLY A 100 17.23 -7.11 12.25
C GLY A 100 17.48 -7.50 10.77
N LEU A 101 16.43 -7.91 10.04
CA LEU A 101 16.50 -8.14 8.60
C LEU A 101 16.40 -6.84 7.80
N PHE A 102 15.61 -5.87 8.27
CA PHE A 102 15.53 -4.54 7.68
C PHE A 102 16.93 -3.89 7.60
N ASP A 103 17.67 -3.88 8.70
CA ASP A 103 19.04 -3.34 8.77
C ASP A 103 19.99 -4.02 7.77
N GLN A 104 19.71 -5.28 7.39
CA GLN A 104 20.52 -6.03 6.43
C GLN A 104 20.07 -5.83 4.98
N PHE A 105 18.82 -5.49 4.74
CA PHE A 105 18.23 -5.42 3.40
C PHE A 105 18.13 -4.00 2.85
N ALA A 106 18.04 -2.99 3.72
CA ALA A 106 17.92 -1.59 3.32
C ALA A 106 19.00 -1.18 2.30
N ASP A 107 20.24 -1.63 2.50
CA ASP A 107 21.38 -1.32 1.62
C ASP A 107 21.58 -2.32 0.46
N LYS A 108 20.80 -3.41 0.41
CA LYS A 108 20.95 -4.47 -0.59
C LYS A 108 19.94 -4.41 -1.73
N ILE A 109 18.77 -3.80 -1.49
CA ILE A 109 17.78 -3.65 -2.54
C ILE A 109 18.20 -2.55 -3.51
N ASP A 110 17.68 -2.60 -4.73
CA ASP A 110 17.93 -1.57 -5.73
C ASP A 110 17.51 -0.19 -5.20
N GLY A 111 18.37 0.82 -5.37
CA GLY A 111 18.16 2.16 -4.81
C GLY A 111 16.95 2.89 -5.38
N ASN A 112 16.58 2.62 -6.64
CA ASN A 112 15.37 3.18 -7.25
C ASN A 112 14.12 2.54 -6.64
N VAL A 113 14.13 1.22 -6.44
CA VAL A 113 13.06 0.50 -5.72
C VAL A 113 12.94 1.03 -4.28
N ALA A 114 14.05 1.19 -3.56
CA ALA A 114 14.06 1.72 -2.20
C ALA A 114 13.44 3.13 -2.11
N GLY A 115 13.80 4.00 -3.07
CA GLY A 115 13.25 5.35 -3.20
C GLY A 115 11.72 5.33 -3.40
N LEU A 116 11.23 4.55 -4.36
CA LEU A 116 9.79 4.43 -4.63
C LEU A 116 9.01 3.87 -3.43
N LEU A 117 9.55 2.87 -2.73
CA LEU A 117 8.93 2.35 -1.51
C LEU A 117 8.78 3.45 -0.44
N SER A 118 9.81 4.29 -0.28
CA SER A 118 9.77 5.45 0.63
C SER A 118 8.74 6.49 0.19
N GLU A 119 8.71 6.84 -1.10
CA GLU A 119 7.76 7.82 -1.65
C GLU A 119 6.31 7.37 -1.48
N TYR A 120 6.00 6.10 -1.77
CA TYR A 120 4.64 5.58 -1.56
C TYR A 120 4.28 5.45 -0.09
N ASN A 121 5.26 5.17 0.78
CA ASN A 121 5.06 5.20 2.22
C ASN A 121 4.62 6.59 2.66
N GLU A 122 5.36 7.63 2.29
CA GLU A 122 5.04 9.02 2.60
C GLU A 122 3.71 9.47 2.00
N LEU A 123 3.43 9.06 0.76
CA LEU A 123 2.17 9.35 0.08
C LEU A 123 0.98 8.80 0.88
N PHE A 124 1.01 7.52 1.24
CA PHE A 124 -0.12 6.86 1.90
C PHE A 124 -0.22 7.12 3.40
N ASP A 125 0.84 7.63 4.02
CA ASP A 125 0.81 7.94 5.45
C ASP A 125 -0.28 8.97 5.79
N GLY A 126 -1.08 8.72 6.83
CA GLY A 126 -2.20 9.61 7.19
C GLY A 126 -3.41 9.60 6.24
N MET A 127 -3.40 8.78 5.18
CA MET A 127 -4.62 8.48 4.42
C MET A 127 -5.52 7.52 5.20
N THR A 128 -6.82 7.79 5.21
CA THR A 128 -7.80 6.80 5.62
C THR A 128 -7.91 5.70 4.57
N HIS A 129 -8.45 4.54 4.96
CA HIS A 129 -8.67 3.44 4.02
C HIS A 129 -9.53 3.85 2.81
N ASP A 130 -10.56 4.67 3.01
CA ASP A 130 -11.43 5.12 1.92
C ASP A 130 -10.73 6.13 1.01
N GLU A 131 -9.87 6.99 1.56
CA GLU A 131 -9.03 7.90 0.76
C GLU A 131 -7.99 7.14 -0.07
N LEU A 132 -7.37 6.09 0.49
CA LEU A 132 -6.45 5.22 -0.25
C LEU A 132 -7.15 4.54 -1.44
N LEU A 133 -8.34 3.98 -1.20
CA LEU A 133 -9.14 3.37 -2.26
C LEU A 133 -9.62 4.41 -3.27
N ALA A 134 -10.07 5.59 -2.82
CA ALA A 134 -10.44 6.69 -3.71
C ALA A 134 -9.30 7.06 -4.65
N TYR A 135 -8.06 7.11 -4.15
CA TYR A 135 -6.88 7.41 -4.95
C TYR A 135 -6.57 6.31 -5.98
N ILE A 136 -6.44 5.06 -5.53
CA ILE A 136 -6.02 3.96 -6.42
C ILE A 136 -7.12 3.58 -7.40
N ASP A 137 -8.34 3.41 -6.93
CA ASP A 137 -9.43 2.85 -7.75
C ASP A 137 -9.97 3.88 -8.76
N SER A 138 -9.74 5.18 -8.54
CA SER A 138 -9.99 6.21 -9.57
C SER A 138 -8.90 6.28 -10.63
N MET A 139 -7.64 6.00 -10.26
CA MET A 139 -6.53 5.92 -11.22
C MET A 139 -6.58 4.67 -12.09
N TYR A 140 -7.09 3.56 -11.53
CA TYR A 140 -7.10 2.24 -12.16
C TYR A 140 -8.49 1.61 -12.08
N PRO A 141 -9.49 2.20 -12.76
CA PRO A 141 -10.88 1.75 -12.69
C PRO A 141 -11.07 0.30 -13.14
N GLU A 142 -10.20 -0.22 -14.01
CA GLU A 142 -10.17 -1.62 -14.45
C GLU A 142 -9.86 -2.58 -13.31
N MET A 143 -9.09 -2.14 -12.31
CA MET A 143 -8.77 -2.93 -11.11
C MET A 143 -9.86 -2.83 -10.05
N ALA A 144 -10.76 -1.84 -10.15
CA ALA A 144 -11.86 -1.61 -9.23
C ALA A 144 -13.17 -2.28 -9.65
N VAL A 145 -13.19 -3.01 -10.78
CA VAL A 145 -14.42 -3.60 -11.35
C VAL A 145 -15.13 -4.57 -10.40
N ASN A 146 -14.44 -5.15 -9.43
CA ASN A 146 -15.00 -6.05 -8.42
C ASN A 146 -15.22 -5.37 -7.06
N SER A 147 -14.83 -4.10 -6.90
CA SER A 147 -14.95 -3.40 -5.62
C SER A 147 -16.32 -2.77 -5.42
N GLU A 148 -17.21 -3.50 -4.74
CA GLU A 148 -18.51 -2.98 -4.34
C GLU A 148 -18.39 -1.81 -3.36
N LYS A 149 -17.38 -1.81 -2.50
CA LYS A 149 -17.11 -0.67 -1.61
C LYS A 149 -16.79 0.58 -2.42
N TYR A 150 -15.90 0.48 -3.41
CA TYR A 150 -15.58 1.62 -4.26
C TYR A 150 -16.82 2.13 -4.99
N LYS A 151 -17.54 1.25 -5.69
CA LYS A 151 -18.71 1.63 -6.49
C LYS A 151 -19.83 2.28 -5.67
N ASN A 152 -20.14 1.71 -4.50
CA ASN A 152 -21.36 2.06 -3.76
C ASN A 152 -21.11 3.09 -2.64
N GLN A 153 -19.88 3.22 -2.14
CA GLN A 153 -19.59 4.08 -0.98
C GLN A 153 -18.58 5.18 -1.30
N ILE A 154 -17.52 4.86 -2.05
CA ILE A 154 -16.41 5.80 -2.28
C ILE A 154 -16.68 6.67 -3.51
N ARG A 155 -17.00 6.06 -4.66
CA ARG A 155 -17.23 6.75 -5.93
C ARG A 155 -18.32 7.84 -5.84
N PRO A 156 -19.46 7.62 -5.17
CA PRO A 156 -20.48 8.68 -5.00
C PRO A 156 -19.98 9.90 -4.21
N ARG A 157 -18.94 9.72 -3.39
CA ARG A 157 -18.32 10.74 -2.55
C ARG A 157 -16.89 11.04 -2.98
N LEU A 158 -16.49 10.63 -4.19
CA LEU A 158 -15.13 10.79 -4.70
C LEU A 158 -14.63 12.24 -4.59
N PRO A 159 -15.44 13.27 -4.91
CA PRO A 159 -15.03 14.66 -4.70
C PRO A 159 -14.61 14.98 -3.27
N GLU A 160 -15.32 14.47 -2.26
CA GLU A 160 -14.99 14.71 -0.85
C GLU A 160 -13.64 14.08 -0.47
N HIS A 161 -13.39 12.85 -0.93
CA HIS A 161 -12.12 12.16 -0.68
C HIS A 161 -10.95 12.86 -1.39
N VAL A 162 -11.13 13.24 -2.66
CA VAL A 162 -10.09 13.93 -3.45
C VAL A 162 -9.77 15.31 -2.85
N ILE A 163 -10.77 16.07 -2.42
CA ILE A 163 -10.54 17.36 -1.72
C ILE A 163 -9.69 17.14 -0.46
N LYS A 164 -10.04 16.14 0.37
CA LYS A 164 -9.24 15.82 1.58
C LYS A 164 -7.81 15.43 1.25
N LEU A 165 -7.61 14.64 0.19
CA LEU A 165 -6.26 14.27 -0.26
C LEU A 165 -5.43 15.50 -0.67
N VAL A 166 -6.05 16.47 -1.35
CA VAL A 166 -5.40 17.74 -1.69
C VAL A 166 -5.12 18.60 -0.46
N GLN A 167 -6.08 18.71 0.47
CA GLN A 167 -5.93 19.46 1.73
C GLN A 167 -4.84 18.87 2.65
N LYS A 168 -4.66 17.54 2.61
CA LYS A 168 -3.57 16.82 3.29
C LYS A 168 -2.25 16.86 2.52
N GLU A 169 -2.18 17.61 1.42
CA GLU A 169 -0.99 17.73 0.56
C GLU A 169 -0.49 16.39 -0.01
N LYS A 170 -1.35 15.37 -0.06
CA LYS A 170 -1.01 14.06 -0.62
C LYS A 170 -1.00 14.04 -2.13
N ILE A 171 -1.81 14.89 -2.74
CA ILE A 171 -1.84 15.10 -4.19
C ILE A 171 -1.95 16.59 -4.47
N THR A 172 -1.46 17.01 -5.63
CA THR A 172 -1.63 18.39 -6.08
C THR A 172 -3.09 18.66 -6.45
N SER A 173 -3.51 19.92 -6.43
CA SER A 173 -4.84 20.29 -6.94
C SER A 173 -5.01 19.94 -8.43
N GLN A 174 -3.93 19.94 -9.21
CA GLN A 174 -3.96 19.48 -10.60
C GLN A 174 -4.28 17.99 -10.68
N ARG A 175 -3.61 17.17 -9.86
CA ARG A 175 -3.91 15.75 -9.77
C ARG A 175 -5.33 15.48 -9.28
N GLY A 176 -5.82 16.27 -8.33
CA GLY A 176 -7.22 16.17 -7.89
C GLY A 176 -8.23 16.45 -9.02
N ALA A 177 -7.94 17.43 -9.88
CA ALA A 177 -8.78 17.70 -11.05
C ALA A 177 -8.80 16.52 -12.05
N GLU A 178 -7.63 15.90 -12.27
CA GLU A 178 -7.50 14.72 -13.14
C GLU A 178 -8.32 13.52 -12.60
N LEU A 179 -8.21 13.21 -11.31
CA LEU A 179 -8.95 12.09 -10.69
C LEU A 179 -10.47 12.28 -10.71
N LEU A 180 -10.93 13.54 -10.75
CA LEU A 180 -12.35 13.88 -10.83
C LEU A 180 -12.84 14.11 -12.26
N GLU A 181 -11.94 14.05 -13.24
CA GLU A 181 -12.24 14.34 -14.66
C GLU A 181 -12.88 15.73 -14.85
N ILE A 182 -12.43 16.72 -14.06
CA ILE A 182 -12.92 18.11 -14.13
C ILE A 182 -11.80 19.09 -14.55
N PRO A 183 -12.14 20.26 -15.10
CA PRO A 183 -11.15 21.30 -15.33
C PRO A 183 -10.48 21.77 -14.03
N TYR A 184 -9.19 22.08 -14.09
CA TYR A 184 -8.43 22.63 -12.94
C TYR A 184 -9.10 23.85 -12.29
N SER A 185 -9.77 24.69 -13.09
CA SER A 185 -10.53 25.85 -12.59
C SER A 185 -11.66 25.45 -11.65
N GLU A 186 -12.35 24.32 -11.89
CA GLU A 186 -13.41 23.81 -11.03
C GLU A 186 -12.83 23.24 -9.74
N MET A 187 -11.73 22.47 -9.82
CA MET A 187 -11.05 21.98 -8.62
C MET A 187 -10.66 23.13 -7.67
N ARG A 188 -10.13 24.24 -8.22
CA ARG A 188 -9.83 25.43 -7.39
C ARG A 188 -11.06 26.05 -6.73
N LYS A 189 -12.23 26.01 -7.38
CA LYS A 189 -13.48 26.50 -6.76
C LYS A 189 -13.90 25.60 -5.61
N MET A 190 -13.86 24.28 -5.82
CA MET A 190 -14.21 23.30 -4.79
C MET A 190 -13.34 23.44 -3.54
N LEU A 191 -12.04 23.66 -3.71
CA LEU A 191 -11.12 23.88 -2.59
C LEU A 191 -11.41 25.16 -1.79
N ARG A 192 -11.97 26.20 -2.42
CA ARG A 192 -12.33 27.45 -1.72
C ARG A 192 -13.58 27.33 -0.85
N VAL A 193 -14.48 26.42 -1.20
CA VAL A 193 -15.74 26.18 -0.47
C VAL A 193 -15.55 25.19 0.68
N ALA A 194 -14.49 24.38 0.63
CA ALA A 194 -14.16 23.36 1.63
C ALA A 194 -13.31 23.88 2.81
N VAL A 195 -13.00 25.18 2.84
CA VAL A 195 -12.31 25.90 3.92
C VAL A 195 -13.36 26.62 4.77
#